data_AF-A0A3D3IVB7-F1
#
_entry.id   AF-A0A3D3IVB7-F1
#
_cell.length_a   1.000
_cell.length_b   1.000
_cell.length_c   1.000
_cell.angle_alpha   90.00
_cell.angle_beta   90.00
_cell.angle_gamma   90.00
#
_symmetry.space_group_name_H-M   'P 1'
#
loop_
_entity.id
_entity.type
_entity.pdbx_description
1 polymer ?
#
loop_
_entity_poly.entity_id
_entity_poly.type
_entity_poly.pdbx_seq_one_letter_code
_entity_poly.pdbx_strand_id
1 'polypeptide(L)'
;MFMTSRSSSEAIARIIRSSKNPMLKIKPIAPPPIQGIRQTRGSASYRRGIRAELIALVHLMAKGYWPHALRYRCKGGEVDIIARKGDIFAAIEVKARPNLLLGHESMNEFEWHRRRAAMAHFIRRKRQGKYTIRFDLIIVAPYFQIQHLEAAWQSRF
;
A
#
# COMPACT_ATOMS: atom_id res chain seq x y z
N MET A 1 12.56 -32.07 -38.44
CA MET A 1 11.31 -31.34 -38.76
C MET A 1 10.64 -30.99 -37.43
N PHE A 2 10.92 -29.80 -36.88
CA PHE A 2 10.45 -29.41 -35.55
C PHE A 2 9.09 -28.71 -35.65
N MET A 3 8.02 -29.37 -35.20
CA MET A 3 6.72 -28.73 -34.96
C MET A 3 6.81 -27.91 -33.68
N THR A 4 6.68 -26.60 -33.81
CA THR A 4 6.69 -25.66 -32.68
C THR A 4 5.40 -25.80 -31.89
N SER A 5 5.51 -26.07 -30.59
CA SER A 5 4.40 -26.01 -29.65
C SER A 5 3.88 -24.57 -29.60
N ARG A 6 2.68 -24.32 -30.13
CA ARG A 6 1.96 -23.08 -29.84
C ARG A 6 1.77 -22.99 -28.33
N SER A 7 2.47 -22.00 -27.78
CA SER A 7 2.77 -21.78 -26.38
C SER A 7 1.50 -21.62 -25.53
N SER A 8 1.50 -22.25 -24.36
CA SER A 8 0.53 -22.11 -23.26
C SER A 8 0.15 -20.66 -22.91
N SER A 9 0.98 -19.68 -23.31
CA SER A 9 0.69 -18.24 -23.19
C SER A 9 -0.53 -17.78 -23.98
N GLU A 10 -0.80 -18.32 -25.18
CA GLU A 10 -1.98 -17.95 -25.97
C GLU A 10 -3.28 -18.47 -25.37
N ALA A 11 -3.23 -19.66 -24.77
CA ALA A 11 -4.36 -20.29 -24.10
C ALA A 11 -4.80 -19.47 -22.87
N ILE A 12 -3.84 -19.05 -22.03
CA ILE A 12 -4.09 -18.19 -20.87
C ILE A 12 -4.63 -16.83 -21.30
N ALA A 13 -4.06 -16.24 -22.37
CA ALA A 13 -4.50 -14.95 -22.89
C ALA A 13 -5.93 -14.98 -23.48
N ARG A 14 -6.40 -16.14 -23.98
CA ARG A 14 -7.80 -16.32 -24.42
C ARG A 14 -8.77 -16.42 -23.24
N ILE A 15 -8.41 -17.16 -22.19
CA ILE A 15 -9.23 -17.30 -20.97
C ILE A 15 -9.43 -15.94 -20.28
N ILE A 16 -8.36 -15.15 -20.18
CA ILE A 16 -8.42 -13.78 -19.62
C ILE A 16 -9.35 -12.87 -20.45
N ARG A 17 -9.27 -12.93 -21.79
CA ARG A 17 -10.10 -12.10 -22.67
C ARG A 17 -11.58 -12.49 -22.65
N SER A 18 -11.90 -13.77 -22.47
CA SER A 18 -13.27 -14.29 -22.43
C SER A 18 -13.95 -14.17 -21.06
N SER A 19 -13.22 -13.82 -19.99
CA SER A 19 -13.76 -13.80 -18.64
C SER A 19 -14.62 -12.56 -18.36
N LYS A 20 -15.86 -12.77 -17.92
CA LYS A 20 -16.75 -11.71 -17.38
C LYS A 20 -16.35 -11.28 -15.96
N ASN A 21 -15.39 -11.96 -15.33
CA ASN A 21 -14.92 -11.66 -13.98
C ASN A 21 -13.98 -10.43 -14.00
N PRO A 22 -14.35 -9.30 -13.37
CA PRO A 22 -13.56 -8.07 -13.41
C PRO A 22 -12.16 -8.23 -12.81
N MET A 23 -11.92 -9.23 -11.94
CA MET A 23 -10.59 -9.52 -11.38
C MET A 23 -9.62 -10.12 -12.40
N LEU A 24 -10.11 -10.85 -13.41
CA LEU A 24 -9.27 -11.48 -14.42
C LEU A 24 -8.86 -10.52 -15.54
N LYS A 25 -9.49 -9.33 -15.64
CA LYS A 25 -9.12 -8.26 -16.56
C LYS A 25 -8.05 -7.30 -16.01
N ILE A 26 -7.53 -7.56 -14.81
CA ILE A 26 -6.49 -6.72 -14.20
C ILE A 26 -5.21 -6.91 -15.01
N LYS A 27 -4.84 -5.89 -15.80
CA LYS A 27 -3.53 -5.78 -16.44
C LYS A 27 -2.46 -5.98 -15.36
N PRO A 28 -1.38 -6.76 -15.57
CA PRO A 28 -0.32 -6.90 -14.58
C PRO A 28 0.14 -5.50 -14.16
N ILE A 29 -0.18 -5.15 -12.91
CA ILE A 29 0.17 -3.85 -12.36
C ILE A 29 1.65 -3.96 -12.01
N ALA A 30 2.45 -3.15 -12.70
CA ALA A 30 3.85 -2.98 -12.33
C ALA A 30 3.92 -2.70 -10.82
N PRO A 31 4.92 -3.25 -10.11
CA PRO A 31 5.07 -2.99 -8.69
C PRO A 31 5.02 -1.48 -8.45
N PRO A 32 4.30 -1.01 -7.42
CA PRO A 32 4.17 0.41 -7.16
C PRO A 32 5.56 1.05 -7.08
N PRO A 33 5.75 2.26 -7.65
CA PRO A 33 7.04 2.92 -7.60
C PRO A 33 7.42 3.17 -6.15
N ILE A 34 8.57 2.64 -5.72
CA ILE A 34 9.16 2.91 -4.40
C ILE A 34 9.85 4.27 -4.50
N GLN A 35 9.30 5.28 -3.82
CA GLN A 35 9.93 6.61 -3.77
C GLN A 35 10.78 6.75 -2.49
N GLY A 36 11.78 7.64 -2.53
CA GLY A 36 12.43 8.09 -1.29
C GLY A 36 13.42 7.14 -0.62
N ILE A 37 14.18 6.33 -1.37
CA ILE A 37 15.35 5.64 -0.79
C ILE A 37 16.46 6.70 -0.55
N ARG A 38 16.44 7.38 0.61
CA ARG A 38 17.58 8.20 1.07
C ARG A 38 18.33 7.43 2.15
N GLN A 39 19.65 7.39 2.00
CA GLN A 39 20.60 6.46 2.58
C GLN A 39 20.83 6.68 4.09
N THR A 40 20.60 5.63 4.89
CA THR A 40 21.45 5.22 6.03
C THR A 40 21.39 3.68 6.11
N ARG A 41 22.23 3.01 5.32
CA ARG A 41 22.30 1.54 5.32
C ARG A 41 22.98 1.09 6.62
N GLY A 42 22.29 0.28 7.44
CA GLY A 42 22.98 -0.57 8.43
C GLY A 42 22.29 -0.80 9.78
N SER A 43 21.41 0.09 10.25
CA SER A 43 20.85 -0.07 11.60
C SER A 43 19.80 -1.20 11.67
N ALA A 44 19.76 -1.91 12.80
CA ALA A 44 18.74 -2.94 13.06
C ALA A 44 17.31 -2.37 12.98
N SER A 45 17.13 -1.09 13.34
CA SER A 45 15.86 -0.38 13.24
C SER A 45 15.38 -0.26 11.79
N TYR A 46 16.27 0.12 10.86
CA TYR A 46 15.92 0.24 9.45
C TYR A 46 15.47 -1.09 8.83
N ARG A 47 16.19 -2.18 9.13
CA ARG A 47 15.79 -3.53 8.66
C ARG A 47 14.45 -3.97 9.25
N ARG A 48 14.17 -3.63 10.51
CA ARG A 48 12.86 -3.87 11.13
C ARG A 48 11.76 -3.08 10.43
N GLY A 49 12.01 -1.81 10.10
CA GLY A 49 11.08 -0.98 9.32
C GLY A 49 10.72 -1.58 7.96
N ILE A 50 11.72 -1.96 7.16
CA ILE A 50 11.48 -2.62 5.85
C ILE A 50 10.63 -3.89 6.02
N ARG A 51 10.96 -4.74 6.98
CA ARG A 51 10.23 -5.99 7.21
C ARG A 51 8.78 -5.72 7.63
N ALA A 52 8.56 -4.73 8.50
CA ALA A 52 7.22 -4.33 8.90
C ALA A 52 6.39 -3.83 7.71
N GLU A 53 6.97 -3.00 6.83
CA GLU A 53 6.28 -2.55 5.61
C GLU A 53 5.91 -3.72 4.68
N LEU A 54 6.80 -4.69 4.50
CA LEU A 54 6.52 -5.87 3.69
C LEU A 54 5.39 -6.72 4.28
N ILE A 55 5.43 -6.96 5.59
CA ILE A 55 4.37 -7.70 6.31
C ILE A 55 3.03 -6.96 6.20
N ALA A 56 3.03 -5.64 6.39
CA ALA A 56 1.84 -4.81 6.24
C ALA A 56 1.27 -4.88 4.81
N LEU A 57 2.13 -4.86 3.80
CA LEU A 57 1.73 -4.98 2.40
C LEU A 57 1.05 -6.33 2.13
N VAL A 58 1.63 -7.43 2.59
CA VAL A 58 1.04 -8.78 2.45
C VAL A 58 -0.32 -8.85 3.16
N HIS A 59 -0.41 -8.31 4.38
CA HIS A 59 -1.66 -8.26 5.14
C HIS A 59 -2.75 -7.45 4.43
N LEU A 60 -2.40 -6.28 3.88
CA LEU A 60 -3.30 -5.43 3.11
C LEU A 60 -3.81 -6.17 1.87
N MET A 61 -2.93 -6.83 1.12
CA MET A 61 -3.32 -7.62 -0.05
C MET A 61 -4.26 -8.77 0.32
N ALA A 62 -3.99 -9.47 1.43
CA ALA A 62 -4.88 -10.52 1.94
C ALA A 62 -6.26 -9.97 2.35
N LYS A 63 -6.34 -8.73 2.84
CA LYS A 63 -7.60 -8.02 3.16
C LYS A 63 -8.32 -7.40 1.95
N GLY A 64 -7.81 -7.62 0.73
CA GLY A 64 -8.38 -7.11 -0.52
C GLY A 64 -8.02 -5.66 -0.84
N TYR A 65 -7.01 -5.09 -0.18
CA TYR A 65 -6.44 -3.81 -0.58
C TYR A 65 -5.42 -4.01 -1.69
N TRP A 66 -5.46 -3.13 -2.68
CA TRP A 66 -4.54 -3.13 -3.79
C TRP A 66 -3.51 -2.00 -3.67
N PRO A 67 -2.20 -2.28 -3.61
CA PRO A 67 -1.19 -1.25 -3.44
C PRO A 67 -1.05 -0.39 -4.71
N HIS A 68 -0.96 0.92 -4.52
CA HIS A 68 -0.80 1.91 -5.60
C HIS A 68 0.51 2.71 -5.50
N ALA A 69 1.04 2.91 -4.31
CA ALA A 69 2.36 3.51 -4.08
C ALA A 69 2.96 2.99 -2.78
N LEU A 70 4.30 2.86 -2.74
CA LEU A 70 5.06 2.55 -1.54
C LEU A 70 6.06 3.69 -1.30
N ARG A 71 6.24 4.07 -0.03
CA ARG A 71 7.11 5.15 0.43
C ARG A 71 6.91 6.43 -0.37
N TYR A 72 5.65 6.79 -0.61
CA TYR A 72 5.29 7.91 -1.45
C TYR A 72 5.79 9.22 -0.84
N ARG A 73 6.45 10.06 -1.63
CA ARG A 73 6.98 11.35 -1.17
C ARG A 73 6.63 12.47 -2.14
N CYS A 74 6.30 13.63 -1.58
CA CYS A 74 6.10 14.86 -2.34
C CYS A 74 6.60 16.07 -1.56
N LYS A 75 6.58 17.25 -2.21
CA LYS A 75 6.78 18.50 -1.50
C LYS A 75 5.66 18.64 -0.45
N GLY A 76 6.05 18.66 0.83
CA GLY A 76 5.13 18.81 1.95
C GLY A 76 4.66 17.52 2.64
N GLY A 77 4.98 16.32 2.13
CA GLY A 77 4.39 15.11 2.71
C GLY A 77 5.02 13.78 2.31
N GLU A 78 4.72 12.75 3.10
CA GLU A 78 5.04 11.37 2.79
C GLU A 78 3.97 10.41 3.33
N VAL A 79 3.86 9.22 2.72
CA VAL A 79 2.98 8.11 3.15
C VAL A 79 3.70 6.79 2.88
N ASP A 80 3.75 5.89 3.86
CA ASP A 80 4.43 4.59 3.72
C ASP A 80 3.77 3.70 2.67
N ILE A 81 2.45 3.54 2.72
CA ILE A 81 1.70 2.75 1.75
C ILE A 81 0.45 3.51 1.35
N ILE A 82 0.21 3.63 0.04
CA ILE A 82 -1.08 4.06 -0.50
C ILE A 82 -1.72 2.84 -1.15
N ALA A 83 -2.87 2.41 -0.63
CA ALA A 83 -3.59 1.24 -1.15
C ALA A 83 -5.08 1.55 -1.37
N ARG A 84 -5.73 0.79 -2.25
CA ARG A 84 -7.13 0.98 -2.63
C ARG A 84 -7.97 -0.25 -2.33
N LYS A 85 -9.15 -0.07 -1.76
CA LYS A 85 -10.17 -1.13 -1.61
C LYS A 85 -11.54 -0.55 -1.99
N GLY A 86 -12.11 -1.01 -3.11
CA GLY A 86 -13.31 -0.39 -3.68
C GLY A 86 -13.06 1.08 -4.01
N ASP A 87 -13.85 1.99 -3.46
CA ASP A 87 -13.71 3.45 -3.66
C ASP A 87 -12.87 4.14 -2.59
N ILE A 88 -12.30 3.36 -1.65
CA ILE A 88 -11.43 3.88 -0.59
C ILE A 88 -9.99 3.89 -1.08
N PHE A 89 -9.35 5.06 -1.02
CA PHE A 89 -7.90 5.18 -0.99
C PHE A 89 -7.44 5.35 0.45
N ALA A 90 -6.78 4.33 0.98
CA ALA A 90 -6.16 4.35 2.29
C ALA A 90 -4.72 4.85 2.18
N ALA A 91 -4.39 5.89 2.94
CA ALA A 91 -3.02 6.23 3.31
C ALA A 91 -2.68 5.51 4.60
N ILE A 92 -1.72 4.61 4.55
CA ILE A 92 -1.36 3.75 5.67
C ILE A 92 0.02 4.12 6.17
N GLU A 93 0.10 4.39 7.47
CA GLU A 93 1.36 4.44 8.23
C GLU A 93 1.70 3.05 8.76
N VAL A 94 2.97 2.65 8.72
CA VAL A 94 3.42 1.37 9.27
C VAL A 94 4.38 1.58 10.44
N LYS A 95 4.01 1.12 11.63
CA LYS A 95 4.84 1.19 12.84
C LYS A 95 5.31 -0.20 13.25
N ALA A 96 6.62 -0.42 13.26
CA ALA A 96 7.22 -1.57 13.92
C ALA A 96 7.25 -1.35 15.43
N ARG A 97 6.74 -2.29 16.21
CA ARG A 97 6.72 -2.24 17.69
C ARG A 97 7.18 -3.58 18.29
N PRO A 98 7.72 -3.59 19.52
CA PRO A 98 8.08 -4.84 20.21
C PRO A 98 6.87 -5.71 20.58
N ASN A 99 5.71 -5.09 20.78
CA ASN A 99 4.42 -5.73 21.06
C ASN A 99 3.28 -4.79 20.63
N LEU A 100 2.05 -5.31 20.58
CA LEU A 100 0.87 -4.53 20.16
C LEU A 100 0.40 -3.50 21.20
N LEU A 101 0.64 -3.72 22.49
CA LEU A 101 0.19 -2.82 23.57
C LEU A 101 0.83 -1.43 23.49
N LEU A 102 2.06 -1.34 22.96
CA LEU A 102 2.77 -0.10 22.67
C LEU A 102 2.27 0.61 21.38
N GLY A 103 1.20 0.10 20.77
CA GLY A 103 0.66 0.54 19.49
C GLY A 103 -0.26 1.77 19.54
N HIS A 104 -0.69 2.19 20.72
CA HIS A 104 -1.75 3.21 20.88
C HIS A 104 -1.25 4.64 21.07
N GLU A 105 0.03 4.93 20.80
CA GLU A 105 0.53 6.31 20.84
C GLU A 105 -0.15 7.15 19.75
N SER A 106 -0.87 8.18 20.18
CA SER A 106 -1.48 9.18 19.32
C SER A 106 -0.44 9.78 18.37
N MET A 107 -0.68 9.65 17.07
CA MET A 107 0.15 10.28 16.05
C MET A 107 0.01 11.80 16.15
N ASN A 108 1.14 12.51 16.03
CA ASN A 108 1.17 13.96 16.18
C ASN A 108 0.42 14.61 14.99
N GLU A 109 -0.30 15.70 15.26
CA GLU A 109 -1.04 16.50 14.27
C GLU A 109 -0.16 16.90 13.07
N PHE A 110 1.13 17.18 13.29
CA PHE A 110 2.08 17.49 12.23
C PHE A 110 2.27 16.31 11.25
N GLU A 111 2.35 15.08 11.76
CA GLU A 111 2.50 13.90 10.92
C GLU A 111 1.25 13.69 10.06
N TRP A 112 0.06 13.91 10.63
CA TRP A 112 -1.20 13.86 9.89
C TRP A 112 -1.29 14.89 8.78
N HIS A 113 -0.88 16.13 9.08
CA HIS A 113 -0.84 17.20 8.08
C HIS A 113 0.03 16.81 6.87
N ARG A 114 1.22 16.25 7.11
CA ARG A 114 2.12 15.79 6.04
C ARG A 114 1.52 14.66 5.21
N ARG A 115 0.85 13.67 5.84
CA ARG A 115 0.17 12.58 5.10
C ARG A 115 -1.00 13.11 4.27
N ARG A 116 -1.75 14.08 4.80
CA ARG A 116 -2.85 14.72 4.08
C ARG A 116 -2.37 15.48 2.85
N ALA A 117 -1.27 16.24 2.96
CA ALA A 117 -0.63 16.90 1.83
C ALA A 117 -0.18 15.89 0.76
N ALA A 118 0.41 14.77 1.18
CA ALA A 118 0.81 13.70 0.28
C ALA A 118 -0.39 13.04 -0.44
N MET A 119 -1.48 12.77 0.26
CA MET A 119 -2.69 12.22 -0.34
C MET A 119 -3.35 13.19 -1.32
N ALA A 120 -3.45 14.48 -0.98
CA ALA A 120 -3.95 15.49 -1.89
C ALA A 120 -3.12 15.54 -3.19
N HIS A 121 -1.79 15.51 -3.05
CA HIS A 121 -0.87 15.49 -4.17
C HIS A 121 -0.98 14.20 -5.02
N PHE A 122 -1.19 13.05 -4.38
CA PHE A 122 -1.39 11.76 -5.05
C PHE A 122 -2.71 11.72 -5.84
N ILE A 123 -3.81 12.11 -5.21
CA ILE A 123 -5.16 12.03 -5.80
C ILE A 123 -5.31 12.99 -6.98
N ARG A 124 -4.68 14.18 -6.94
CA ARG A 124 -4.67 15.12 -8.07
C ARG A 124 -4.14 14.53 -9.38
N ARG A 125 -3.33 13.46 -9.31
CA ARG A 125 -2.75 12.77 -10.47
C ARG A 125 -3.58 11.58 -10.96
N LYS A 126 -4.72 11.28 -10.32
CA LYS A 126 -5.61 10.18 -10.72
C LYS A 126 -6.73 10.69 -11.62
N ARG A 127 -7.27 9.79 -12.45
CA ARG A 127 -8.44 10.10 -13.29
C ARG A 127 -9.63 10.47 -12.40
N GLN A 128 -10.51 11.32 -12.94
CA GLN A 128 -11.72 11.77 -12.26
C GLN A 128 -12.51 10.59 -11.69
N GLY A 129 -12.93 10.72 -10.44
CA GLY A 129 -13.67 9.72 -9.69
C GLY A 129 -13.97 10.24 -8.28
N LYS A 130 -15.07 9.78 -7.67
CA LYS A 130 -15.35 10.03 -6.26
C LYS A 130 -14.61 8.99 -5.45
N TYR A 131 -13.62 9.43 -4.66
CA TYR A 131 -12.84 8.55 -3.80
C TYR A 131 -13.01 8.96 -2.35
N THR A 132 -13.17 7.97 -1.48
CA THR A 132 -13.08 8.18 -0.03
C THR A 132 -11.62 8.08 0.37
N ILE A 133 -11.06 9.14 0.97
CA ILE A 133 -9.71 9.10 1.52
C ILE A 133 -9.81 8.67 2.98
N ARG A 134 -9.02 7.65 3.35
CA ARG A 134 -8.94 7.17 4.73
C ARG A 134 -7.49 7.14 5.19
N PHE A 135 -7.29 7.42 6.47
CA PHE A 135 -5.97 7.39 7.10
C PHE A 135 -5.94 6.24 8.10
N ASP A 136 -5.12 5.24 7.78
CA ASP A 136 -5.01 4.01 8.54
C ASP A 136 -3.64 3.92 9.22
N LEU A 137 -3.58 3.13 10.29
CA LEU A 137 -2.33 2.77 10.97
C LEU A 137 -2.23 1.25 11.00
N ILE A 138 -1.07 0.71 10.62
CA ILE A 138 -0.72 -0.68 10.82
C ILE A 138 0.44 -0.78 11.81
N ILE A 139 0.22 -1.52 12.89
CA ILE A 139 1.28 -1.90 13.83
C ILE A 139 1.70 -3.32 13.52
N VAL A 140 3.00 -3.54 13.38
CA VAL A 140 3.60 -4.86 13.20
C VAL A 140 4.50 -5.15 14.40
N ALA A 141 4.21 -6.27 15.06
CA ALA A 141 4.98 -6.81 16.17
C ALA A 141 5.61 -8.17 15.80
N PRO A 142 6.52 -8.72 16.62
CA PRO A 142 7.10 -10.06 16.39
C PRO A 142 6.03 -11.15 16.19
N TYR A 143 6.44 -12.26 15.59
CA TYR A 143 5.55 -13.40 15.30
C TYR A 143 4.36 -13.06 14.39
N PHE A 144 4.55 -12.13 13.45
CA PHE A 144 3.53 -11.68 12.50
C PHE A 144 2.24 -11.16 13.15
N GLN A 145 2.34 -10.65 14.37
CA GLN A 145 1.24 -9.97 15.03
C GLN A 145 1.00 -8.62 14.32
N ILE A 146 -0.20 -8.45 13.78
CA ILE A 146 -0.58 -7.27 13.01
C ILE A 146 -1.87 -6.69 13.58
N GLN A 147 -1.86 -5.40 13.86
CA GLN A 147 -3.05 -4.63 14.18
C GLN A 147 -3.25 -3.57 13.11
N HIS A 148 -4.37 -3.65 12.39
CA HIS A 148 -4.76 -2.66 11.38
C HIS A 148 -5.91 -1.82 11.92
N LEU A 149 -5.59 -0.58 12.27
CA LEU A 149 -6.54 0.43 12.70
C LEU A 149 -7.01 1.23 11.47
N GLU A 150 -8.20 0.90 11.00
CA GLU A 150 -8.85 1.63 9.91
C GLU A 150 -9.42 2.95 10.43
N ALA A 151 -9.27 4.03 9.67
CA ALA A 151 -9.66 5.38 10.11
C ALA A 151 -9.06 5.76 11.47
N ALA A 152 -7.78 5.40 11.69
CA ALA A 152 -7.00 5.78 12.86
C ALA A 152 -6.94 7.30 13.07
N TRP A 153 -7.27 8.08 12.04
CA TRP A 153 -7.51 9.50 12.15
C TRP A 153 -8.67 9.97 11.27
N GLN A 154 -9.49 10.86 11.84
CA GLN A 154 -10.56 11.53 11.12
C GLN A 154 -10.06 12.88 10.62
N SER A 155 -9.78 12.92 9.32
CA SER A 155 -9.55 14.15 8.59
C SER A 155 -10.89 14.85 8.35
N ARG A 156 -11.18 15.95 9.05
CA ARG A 156 -12.24 16.87 8.59
C ARG A 156 -11.76 17.48 7.28
N PHE A 157 -12.34 17.04 6.16
CA PHE A 157 -12.04 17.57 4.84
C PHE A 157 -12.69 18.92 4.61
#